data_AF-A0A6B3IIC9-F1
#
_entry.id   AF-A0A6B3IIC9-F1
#
_cell.length_a   1.000
_cell.length_b   1.000
_cell.length_c   1.000
_cell.angle_alpha   90.00
_cell.angle_beta   90.00
_cell.angle_gamma   90.00
#
_symmetry.space_group_name_H-M   'P 1'
#
loop_
_entity.id
_entity.type
_entity.pdbx_description
1 polymer ?
#
loop_
_entity_poly.entity_id
_entity_poly.type
_entity_poly.pdbx_seq_one_letter_code
_entity_poly.pdbx_strand_id
1 'polypeptide(L)' 'TGPDHRRLMPYAVLTGAGLLLVADIVGRVIARPAEIQVGIVTAFVGAPVLIWLIGRTRRNRRSASASASRKAVATA' A
#
# COMPACT_ATOMS: atom_id res chain seq x y z
N THR A 1 14.25 -18.89 1.50
CA THR A 1 13.29 -18.93 2.62
C THR A 1 12.30 -17.78 2.44
N GLY A 2 11.02 -18.10 2.21
CA GLY A 2 10.00 -17.07 1.97
C GLY A 2 9.63 -16.29 3.23
N PRO A 3 8.81 -15.24 3.11
CA PRO A 3 8.35 -14.48 4.28
C PRO A 3 7.63 -15.39 5.29
N ASP A 4 7.90 -15.21 6.58
CA ASP A 4 7.22 -15.95 7.65
C ASP A 4 5.76 -15.50 7.78
N HIS A 5 4.87 -16.16 7.04
CA HIS A 5 3.43 -15.88 7.04
C HIS A 5 2.81 -16.05 8.43
N ARG A 6 3.41 -16.91 9.26
CA ARG A 6 3.02 -17.13 10.66
C ARG A 6 3.10 -15.86 11.51
N ARG A 7 4.01 -14.94 11.18
CA ARG A 7 4.12 -13.62 11.81
C ARG A 7 3.32 -12.58 11.04
N LEU A 8 3.31 -12.62 9.72
CA LEU A 8 2.61 -11.63 8.89
C LEU A 8 1.08 -11.69 9.04
N MET A 9 0.51 -12.90 9.17
CA MET A 9 -0.94 -13.11 9.33
C MET A 9 -1.53 -12.37 10.53
N PRO A 10 -1.03 -12.53 11.79
CA PRO A 10 -1.61 -11.82 12.92
C PRO A 10 -1.45 -10.29 12.78
N TYR A 11 -0.31 -9.80 12.27
CA TYR A 11 -0.16 -8.37 12.01
C TYR A 11 -1.13 -7.85 10.95
N ALA A 12 -1.33 -8.57 9.85
CA ALA A 12 -2.27 -8.20 8.80
C ALA A 12 -3.72 -8.17 9.31
N VAL A 13 -4.11 -9.16 10.12
CA VAL A 13 -5.45 -9.20 10.73
C VAL A 13 -5.65 -8.02 11.67
N LEU A 14 -4.71 -7.76 12.58
CA LEU A 14 -4.82 -6.68 13.56
C LEU A 14 -4.85 -5.31 12.89
N THR A 15 -3.96 -5.08 11.93
CA THR A 15 -3.90 -3.81 11.19
C THR A 15 -5.12 -3.62 10.30
N GLY A 16 -5.59 -4.66 9.60
CA GLY A 16 -6.78 -4.61 8.76
C GLY A 16 -8.06 -4.33 9.57
N ALA A 17 -8.26 -5.07 10.67
CA ALA A 17 -9.41 -4.87 11.54
C ALA A 17 -9.40 -3.48 12.21
N GLY A 18 -8.23 -3.04 12.70
CA GLY A 18 -8.08 -1.71 13.29
C GLY A 18 -8.35 -0.58 12.30
N LEU A 19 -7.81 -0.69 11.08
CA LEU A 19 -8.05 0.29 10.01
C LEU A 19 -9.55 0.39 9.67
N LEU A 20 -10.23 -0.75 9.51
CA LEU A 20 -11.66 -0.77 9.20
C LEU A 20 -12.52 -0.16 10.31
N LEU A 21 -12.23 -0.48 11.58
CA LEU A 21 -12.95 0.10 12.71
C LEU A 21 -12.79 1.62 12.76
N VAL A 22 -11.56 2.12 12.60
CA VAL A 22 -11.31 3.57 12.58
C VAL A 22 -12.04 4.23 11.41
N ALA A 23 -12.01 3.62 10.22
CA ALA A 23 -12.71 4.13 9.06
C ALA A 23 -14.24 4.15 9.25
N ASP A 24 -14.82 3.13 9.87
CA ASP A 24 -16.26 3.07 10.17
C ASP A 24 -16.67 4.16 11.17
N ILE A 25 -15.90 4.33 12.24
CA ILE A 25 -16.14 5.39 13.24
C ILE A 25 -16.08 6.77 12.58
N VAL A 26 -15.04 7.04 11.78
CA VAL A 26 -14.88 8.31 11.07
C VAL A 26 -16.05 8.54 10.10
N GLY A 27 -16.45 7.52 9.34
CA GLY A 27 -17.61 7.58 8.45
C GLY A 27 -18.89 7.92 9.21
N ARG A 28 -19.14 7.29 10.35
CA ARG A 28 -20.31 7.56 11.20
C ARG A 28 -20.29 8.94 11.87
N VAL A 29 -19.11 9.50 12.18
CA VAL A 29 -18.98 10.82 12.81
C VAL A 29 -19.19 11.94 11.79
N ILE A 30 -18.59 11.82 10.60
CA ILE A 30 -18.66 12.85 9.56
C ILE A 30 -20.04 12.92 8.90
N ALA A 31 -20.73 11.78 8.79
CA ALA A 31 -21.86 11.68 7.88
C ALA A 31 -23.24 12.01 8.47
N ARG A 32 -23.45 12.05 9.79
CA ARG A 32 -24.81 12.21 10.37
C ARG A 32 -25.52 13.45 9.80
N PRO A 33 -26.74 13.35 9.22
CA PRO A 33 -27.69 12.22 9.23
C PRO A 33 -27.59 11.27 8.00
N ALA A 34 -26.70 11.53 7.06
CA ALA A 34 -26.42 10.67 5.92
C ALA A 34 -25.50 9.49 6.30
N GLU A 35 -25.52 8.40 5.52
CA GLU A 35 -24.60 7.27 5.69
C GLU A 35 -23.50 7.35 4.63
N ILE A 36 -22.28 7.72 5.03
CA ILE A 36 -21.12 7.61 4.13
C ILE A 36 -20.64 6.17 4.15
N GLN A 37 -20.52 5.57 2.97
CA GLN A 37 -19.98 4.24 2.80
C GLN A 37 -18.52 4.20 3.30
N VAL A 38 -18.21 3.30 4.23
CA VAL A 38 -16.85 3.10 4.77
C VAL A 38 -15.80 2.82 3.67
N GLY A 39 -16.24 2.29 2.52
CA GLY A 39 -15.41 2.12 1.33
C GLY A 39 -14.80 3.42 0.80
N ILE A 40 -15.54 4.54 0.86
CA ILE A 40 -15.04 5.85 0.44
C ILE A 40 -13.94 6.32 1.40
N VAL A 41 -14.17 6.19 2.71
CA VAL A 41 -13.20 6.59 3.75
C VAL A 41 -11.92 5.77 3.65
N THR A 42 -12.03 4.45 3.46
CA THR A 42 -10.86 3.57 3.31
C THR A 42 -10.14 3.80 1.98
N ALA A 43 -10.84 4.17 0.90
CA ALA A 43 -10.22 4.50 -0.39
C ALA A 43 -9.27 5.71 -0.30
N PHE A 44 -9.61 6.72 0.52
CA PHE A 44 -8.71 7.86 0.78
C PHE A 44 -7.39 7.46 1.43
N VAL A 45 -7.35 6.34 2.16
CA VAL A 45 -6.11 5.78 2.73
C VAL A 45 -5.43 4.83 1.75
N GLY A 46 -6.22 3.96 1.10
CA GLY A 46 -5.72 2.95 0.16
C GLY A 46 -5.06 3.57 -1.08
N ALA A 47 -5.62 4.64 -1.64
CA ALA A 47 -5.08 5.27 -2.85
C ALA A 47 -3.66 5.86 -2.65
N PRO A 48 -3.38 6.67 -1.62
CA PRO A 48 -2.01 7.12 -1.32
C PRO A 48 -1.03 5.96 -1.07
N VAL A 49 -1.45 4.93 -0.32
CA VAL A 49 -0.61 3.76 -0.02
C VAL A 49 -0.23 3.01 -1.31
N LEU A 50 -1.20 2.81 -2.20
CA LEU A 50 -0.97 2.14 -3.48
C LEU A 50 -0.03 2.95 -4.38
N ILE A 51 -0.24 4.27 -4.47
CA ILE A 51 0.63 5.19 -5.22
C ILE A 51 2.07 5.11 -4.70
N TRP A 52 2.25 5.14 -3.38
CA TRP A 52 3.56 5.02 -2.75
C TRP A 52 4.24 3.69 -3.07
N LEU A 53 3.51 2.58 -2.98
CA LEU A 53 4.03 1.23 -3.25
C LEU A 53 4.48 1.08 -4.71
N ILE A 54 3.69 1.59 -5.66
CA ILE A 54 4.04 1.61 -7.09
C ILE A 54 5.29 2.46 -7.32
N GLY A 55 5.36 3.65 -6.72
CA GLY A 55 6.50 4.56 -6.84
C GLY A 55 7.81 3.96 -6.32
N ARG A 56 7.75 3.16 -5.25
CA ARG A 56 8.91 2.41 -4.73
C ARG A 56 9.39 1.33 -5.70
N THR A 57 8.45 0.58 -6.28
CA THR A 57 8.77 -0.53 -7.19
C THR A 57 9.41 -0.04 -8.49
N ARG A 58 8.91 1.08 -9.03
CA ARG A 58 9.46 1.69 -10.26
C ARG A 58 10.90 2.21 -10.06
N ARG A 59 11.23 2.76 -8.88
CA ARG A 59 12.60 3.21 -8.57
C ARG A 59 13.59 2.06 -8.63
N ASN A 60 13.27 0.91 -8.03
CA ASN A 60 14.16 -0.26 -8.05
C ASN A 60 14.42 -0.79 -9.48
N ARG A 61 13.41 -0.75 -10.35
CA ARG A 61 13.56 -1.19 -11.75
C ARG A 61 14.41 -0.24 -12.58
N ARG A 62 14.32 1.08 -12.34
CA ARG A 62 15.17 2.07 -13.01
C ARG A 62 16.65 1.89 -12.68
N SER A 63 16.97 1.58 -11.42
CA SER A 63 18.35 1.30 -10.99
C SER A 63 18.93 0.05 -11.68
N ALA A 64 18.11 -0.98 -11.89
CA ALA A 64 18.51 -2.22 -12.57
C ALA A 64 18.69 -2.03 -14.09
N SER A 65 17.83 -1.24 -14.74
CA SER A 65 17.94 -0.94 -16.18
C SER A 65 19.14 -0.02 -16.49
N ALA A 66 19.40 0.97 -15.63
CA ALA A 66 20.54 1.88 -15.81
C ALA A 66 21.90 1.18 -15.65
N SER A 67 21.98 0.18 -14.77
CA SER A 67 23.18 -0.62 -14.57
C SER A 67 23.39 -1.65 -15.70
N ALA A 68 22.32 -2.20 -16.28
CA ALA A 68 22.40 -3.08 -17.46
C ALA A 68 22.87 -2.32 -18.72
N SER A 69 22.35 -1.11 -18.97
CA SER A 69 22.74 -0.30 -20.13
C SER A 69 24.21 0.16 -20.06
N ARG A 70 24.72 0.52 -18.86
CA ARG A 70 26.15 0.84 -18.66
C ARG A 70 27.06 -0.36 -18.92
N LYS A 71 26.65 -1.58 -18.56
CA LYS A 71 27.44 -2.78 -18.82
C LYS A 71 27.52 -3.12 -20.30
N ALA A 72 26.41 -2.95 -21.04
CA ALA A 72 26.38 -3.23 -22.48
C ALA A 72 27.28 -2.30 -23.31
N VAL A 73 27.42 -1.03 -22.90
CA VAL A 73 28.28 -0.04 -23.58
C VAL A 73 29.77 -0.26 -23.27
N ALA A 74 30.12 -0.74 -22.08
CA ALA A 74 31.52 -0.96 -21.70
C ALA A 74 32.15 -2.22 -22.32
N THR A 75 31.35 -3.11 -22.91
CA THR A 75 31.80 -4.35 -23.57
C THR A 75 31.80 -4.28 -25.10
N ALA A 76 31.53 -3.11 -25.68
CA ALA A 76 31.55 -2.84 -27.12
C ALA A 76 32.73 -1.94 -27.47
#